data_AF-A0A399T6V1-F1
#
_entry.id   AF-A0A399T6V1-F1
#
_cell.length_a   1.000
_cell.length_b   1.000
_cell.length_c   1.000
_cell.angle_alpha   90.00
_cell.angle_beta   90.00
_cell.angle_gamma   90.00
#
_symmetry.space_group_name_H-M   'P 1'
#
loop_
_entity.id
_entity.type
_entity.pdbx_description
1 polymer ?
#
loop_
_entity_poly.entity_id
_entity_poly.type
_entity_poly.pdbx_seq_one_letter_code
_entity_poly.pdbx_strand_id
1 'polypeptide(L)'
;LLSRVGPAPVAVGDVLPVGPEPARPVPPVDSLAVSAPADGEVVLRASPGPRLDWFVDGSWAALLDRAWEVTAEADRVGVRLDGEPLERRIPGELPSEGVVTGALQVPPSGRPILFLADHPMTGGYPVIGVVARDDVRLAAQLRPGQRIRFV
;
A
#
# COMPACT_ATOMS: atom_id res chain seq x y z
N LEU A 1 -2.94 -5.88 12.68
CA LEU A 1 -3.12 -7.18 12.01
C LEU A 1 -4.61 -7.45 11.90
N LEU A 2 -5.12 -7.57 10.68
CA LEU A 2 -6.55 -7.75 10.42
C LEU A 2 -7.07 -9.09 10.97
N SER A 3 -6.34 -10.20 10.73
CA SER A 3 -6.74 -11.56 11.11
C SER A 3 -6.15 -12.05 12.43
N ARG A 4 -5.15 -11.34 12.99
CA ARG A 4 -4.35 -11.76 14.17
C ARG A 4 -3.73 -13.16 14.05
N VAL A 5 -3.47 -13.63 12.83
CA VAL A 5 -2.77 -14.89 12.56
C VAL A 5 -1.26 -14.65 12.65
N GLY A 6 -0.55 -15.60 13.26
CA GLY A 6 0.90 -15.54 13.50
C GLY A 6 1.24 -15.17 14.94
N PRO A 7 2.53 -14.96 15.25
CA PRO A 7 2.96 -14.49 16.56
C PRO A 7 2.29 -13.16 16.92
N ALA A 8 2.02 -12.96 18.21
CA ALA A 8 1.54 -11.67 18.71
C ALA A 8 2.62 -10.59 18.50
N PRO A 9 2.23 -9.30 18.41
CA PRO A 9 3.19 -8.20 18.49
C PRO A 9 4.07 -8.34 19.74
N VAL A 10 5.37 -8.18 19.56
CA VAL A 10 6.37 -8.34 20.63
C VAL A 10 6.10 -7.34 21.75
N ALA A 11 6.15 -7.83 22.99
CA ALA A 11 6.01 -7.05 24.20
C ALA A 11 7.31 -7.04 25.03
N VAL A 12 7.41 -6.09 25.96
CA VAL A 12 8.52 -6.05 26.92
C VAL A 12 8.52 -7.34 27.74
N GLY A 13 9.68 -8.01 27.78
CA GLY A 13 9.86 -9.27 28.49
C GLY A 13 9.77 -10.52 27.60
N ASP A 14 9.33 -10.39 26.35
CA ASP A 14 9.34 -11.50 25.40
C ASP A 14 10.78 -11.95 25.10
N VAL A 15 10.99 -13.26 25.08
CA VAL A 15 12.25 -13.90 24.68
C VAL A 15 12.03 -14.60 23.34
N LEU A 16 12.71 -14.13 22.30
CA LEU A 16 12.61 -14.69 20.94
C LEU A 16 13.77 -15.68 20.71
N PRO A 17 13.50 -16.99 20.58
CA PRO A 17 14.57 -17.97 20.36
C PRO A 17 15.15 -17.85 18.95
N VAL A 18 16.48 -18.03 18.85
CA VAL A 18 17.18 -18.14 17.56
C VAL A 18 17.22 -19.61 17.14
N GLY A 19 17.03 -19.87 15.85
CA GLY A 19 17.16 -21.23 15.29
C GLY A 19 18.59 -21.80 15.47
N PRO A 20 18.76 -23.12 15.31
CA PRO A 20 20.08 -23.75 15.44
C PRO A 20 21.06 -23.24 14.38
N GLU A 21 22.37 -23.39 14.64
CA GLU A 21 23.40 -23.06 13.66
C GLU A 21 23.17 -23.80 12.34
N PRO A 22 23.41 -23.14 11.19
CA PRO A 22 23.29 -23.78 9.89
C PRO A 22 24.20 -25.01 9.78
N ALA A 23 23.67 -26.12 9.28
CA ALA A 23 24.45 -27.35 9.05
C ALA A 23 25.54 -27.21 7.97
N ARG A 24 25.56 -26.09 7.23
CA ARG A 24 26.52 -25.77 6.17
C ARG A 24 27.00 -24.33 6.32
N PRO A 25 28.27 -24.02 5.98
CA PRO A 25 28.75 -22.64 5.97
C PRO A 25 27.87 -21.75 5.10
N VAL A 26 27.46 -20.60 5.65
CA VAL A 26 26.74 -19.56 4.89
C VAL A 26 27.79 -18.74 4.13
N PRO A 27 27.73 -18.67 2.79
CA PRO A 27 28.66 -17.87 2.02
C PRO A 27 28.58 -16.39 2.46
N PRO A 28 29.71 -15.69 2.64
CA PRO A 28 29.67 -14.26 2.85
C PRO A 28 29.06 -13.60 1.62
N VAL A 29 28.03 -12.79 1.84
CA VAL A 29 27.44 -11.93 0.81
C VAL A 29 28.03 -10.55 1.00
N ASP A 30 28.61 -9.98 -0.06
CA ASP A 30 29.01 -8.58 -0.04
C ASP A 30 27.78 -7.72 0.28
N SER A 31 27.88 -6.89 1.32
CA SER A 31 26.78 -5.99 1.68
C SER A 31 26.68 -4.90 0.62
N LEU A 32 25.62 -4.95 -0.19
CA LEU A 32 25.26 -3.83 -1.04
C LEU A 32 24.79 -2.67 -0.16
N ALA A 33 25.18 -1.45 -0.51
CA ALA A 33 24.65 -0.25 0.13
C ALA A 33 23.14 -0.19 -0.07
N VAL A 34 22.39 -0.16 1.03
CA VAL A 34 20.93 0.00 1.02
C VAL A 34 20.61 1.49 1.11
N SER A 35 19.83 2.01 0.16
CA SER A 35 19.35 3.39 0.23
C SER A 35 18.44 3.59 1.43
N ALA A 36 18.63 4.69 2.15
CA ALA A 36 17.71 5.11 3.20
C ALA A 36 16.31 5.42 2.60
N PRO A 37 15.24 5.26 3.40
CA PRO A 37 13.93 5.77 3.02
C PRO A 37 13.98 7.27 2.70
N ALA A 38 13.20 7.71 1.72
CA ALA A 38 13.16 9.11 1.33
C ALA A 38 12.46 9.98 2.40
N ASP A 39 12.99 11.18 2.64
CA ASP A 39 12.38 12.19 3.53
C ASP A 39 11.35 13.09 2.82
N GLY A 40 11.38 13.15 1.48
CA GLY A 40 10.51 14.00 0.68
C GLY A 40 9.32 13.29 0.03
N GLU A 41 8.84 13.86 -1.08
CA GLU A 41 7.80 13.25 -1.91
C GLU A 41 8.29 11.92 -2.50
N VAL A 42 7.50 10.85 -2.38
CA VAL A 42 7.81 9.53 -2.94
C VAL A 42 7.01 9.29 -4.20
N VAL A 43 7.70 8.92 -5.27
CA VAL A 43 7.07 8.58 -6.55
C VAL A 43 6.88 7.07 -6.64
N LEU A 44 5.65 6.64 -6.93
CA LEU A 44 5.26 5.23 -7.08
C LEU A 44 4.71 4.97 -8.48
N ARG A 45 5.26 4.00 -9.20
CA ARG A 45 4.72 3.59 -10.50
C ARG A 45 3.40 2.87 -10.30
N ALA A 46 2.38 3.19 -11.10
CA ALA A 46 1.06 2.56 -11.02
C ALA A 46 0.51 2.21 -12.41
N SER A 47 -0.16 1.06 -12.50
CA SER A 47 -0.90 0.65 -13.70
C SER A 47 -2.40 0.88 -13.52
N PRO A 48 -3.13 1.31 -14.56
CA PRO A 48 -4.55 1.61 -14.45
C PRO A 48 -5.43 0.37 -14.25
N GLY A 49 -6.58 0.56 -13.60
CA GLY A 49 -7.64 -0.44 -13.48
C GLY A 49 -7.46 -1.43 -12.32
N PRO A 50 -8.34 -2.45 -12.22
CA PRO A 50 -9.28 -2.90 -13.26
C PRO A 50 -10.60 -2.12 -13.35
N ARG A 51 -10.92 -1.23 -12.41
CA ARG A 51 -12.24 -0.57 -12.31
C ARG A 51 -12.26 0.88 -12.77
N LEU A 52 -11.50 1.22 -13.83
CA LEU A 52 -11.52 2.59 -14.37
C LEU A 52 -12.93 3.04 -14.79
N ASP A 53 -13.77 2.11 -15.23
CA ASP A 53 -15.17 2.30 -15.59
C ASP A 53 -16.05 2.83 -14.44
N TRP A 54 -15.58 2.73 -13.18
CA TRP A 54 -16.27 3.25 -12.00
C TRP A 54 -16.03 4.74 -11.73
N PHE A 55 -15.13 5.37 -12.47
CA PHE A 55 -14.72 6.75 -12.26
C PHE A 55 -15.14 7.63 -13.43
N VAL A 56 -15.21 8.94 -13.19
CA VAL A 56 -15.44 9.91 -14.26
C VAL A 56 -14.21 9.99 -15.17
N ASP A 57 -14.42 10.48 -16.39
CA ASP A 57 -13.32 10.64 -17.34
C ASP A 57 -12.27 11.60 -16.76
N GLY A 58 -11.00 11.22 -16.84
CA GLY A 58 -9.90 12.00 -16.26
C GLY A 58 -9.53 11.64 -14.82
N SER A 59 -10.28 10.82 -14.10
CA SER A 59 -9.91 10.43 -12.72
C SER A 59 -8.57 9.71 -12.61
N TRP A 60 -8.18 8.93 -13.62
CA TRP A 60 -6.83 8.35 -13.68
C TRP A 60 -5.75 9.42 -13.81
N ALA A 61 -5.93 10.38 -14.72
CA ALA A 61 -5.00 11.50 -14.86
C ALA A 61 -4.93 12.33 -13.57
N ALA A 62 -6.08 12.59 -12.94
CA ALA A 62 -6.15 13.28 -11.65
C ALA A 62 -5.37 12.54 -10.54
N LEU A 63 -5.43 11.21 -10.49
CA LEU A 63 -4.63 10.41 -9.55
C LEU A 63 -3.13 10.64 -9.76
N LEU A 64 -2.66 10.68 -11.02
CA LEU A 64 -1.25 10.83 -11.38
C LEU A 64 -0.74 12.28 -11.19
N ASP A 65 -1.57 13.27 -11.52
CA ASP A 65 -1.19 14.69 -11.49
C ASP A 65 -1.16 15.27 -10.07
N ARG A 66 -1.90 14.68 -9.13
CA ARG A 66 -2.03 15.16 -7.76
C ARG A 66 -0.99 14.55 -6.84
N ALA A 67 -0.48 15.38 -5.92
CA ALA A 67 0.21 14.89 -4.74
C ALA A 67 -0.80 14.45 -3.68
N TRP A 68 -0.54 13.32 -3.04
CA TRP A 68 -1.36 12.74 -1.99
C TRP A 68 -0.60 12.74 -0.68
N GLU A 69 -1.27 13.08 0.42
CA GLU A 69 -0.67 13.06 1.76
C GLU A 69 -1.00 11.75 2.48
N VAL A 70 0.00 11.13 3.10
CA VAL A 70 -0.19 9.93 3.90
C VAL A 70 -0.81 10.29 5.24
N THR A 71 -1.95 9.70 5.57
CA THR A 71 -2.64 10.03 6.83
C THR A 71 -2.04 9.27 8.03
N ALA A 72 -2.40 9.71 9.23
CA ALA A 72 -2.04 9.02 10.48
C ALA A 72 -2.73 7.65 10.65
N GLU A 73 -3.71 7.31 9.81
CA GLU A 73 -4.41 6.01 9.83
C GLU A 73 -3.68 4.92 9.03
N ALA A 74 -2.52 5.24 8.43
CA ALA A 74 -1.72 4.27 7.71
C ALA A 74 -1.28 3.11 8.62
N ASP A 75 -1.45 1.89 8.13
CA ASP A 75 -1.11 0.66 8.85
C ASP A 75 -0.69 -0.44 7.87
N ARG A 76 -0.48 -1.66 8.39
CA ARG A 76 -0.10 -2.81 7.56
C ARG A 76 -1.20 -3.29 6.59
N VAL A 77 -2.46 -2.90 6.82
CA VAL A 77 -3.56 -3.19 5.89
C VAL A 77 -3.44 -2.28 4.67
N GLY A 78 -3.06 -1.02 4.86
CA GLY A 78 -2.85 -0.08 3.77
C GLY A 78 -2.46 1.33 4.19
N VAL A 79 -2.02 2.10 3.21
CA VAL A 79 -1.74 3.53 3.35
C VAL A 79 -2.98 4.31 2.95
N ARG A 80 -3.58 5.06 3.88
CA ARG A 80 -4.72 5.93 3.58
C ARG A 80 -4.18 7.27 3.12
N LEU A 81 -4.75 7.78 2.04
CA LEU A 81 -4.30 9.01 1.40
C LEU A 81 -5.32 10.12 1.57
N ASP A 82 -4.84 11.32 1.86
CA ASP A 82 -5.61 12.55 1.81
C ASP A 82 -5.20 13.40 0.61
N GLY A 83 -6.12 14.22 0.13
CA GLY A 83 -6.01 15.02 -1.08
C GLY A 83 -7.39 15.37 -1.62
N GLU A 84 -7.39 15.98 -2.81
CA GLU A 84 -8.62 16.26 -3.53
C GLU A 84 -9.29 14.93 -3.96
N PRO A 85 -10.53 14.65 -3.53
CA PRO A 85 -11.21 13.39 -3.83
C PRO A 85 -11.30 13.08 -5.32
N LEU A 86 -11.20 11.80 -5.66
CA LEU A 86 -11.53 11.29 -6.98
C LEU A 86 -13.04 11.11 -7.10
N GLU A 87 -13.60 11.60 -8.21
CA GLU A 87 -15.03 11.46 -8.47
C GLU A 87 -15.34 10.10 -9.09
N ARG A 88 -16.32 9.43 -8.48
CA ARG A 88 -16.84 8.14 -8.92
C ARG A 88 -18.06 8.36 -9.80
N ARG A 89 -18.08 7.73 -10.97
CA ARG A 89 -19.23 7.72 -11.89
C ARG A 89 -20.34 6.82 -11.36
N ILE A 90 -19.97 5.71 -10.72
CA ILE A 90 -20.93 4.71 -10.22
C ILE A 90 -21.00 4.81 -8.69
N PRO A 91 -22.16 5.24 -8.13
CA PRO A 91 -22.38 5.21 -6.69
C PRO A 91 -22.64 3.77 -6.22
N GLY A 92 -22.24 3.47 -4.98
CA GLY A 92 -22.50 2.16 -4.34
C GLY A 92 -21.25 1.31 -4.10
N GLU A 93 -21.45 0.01 -3.90
CA GLU A 93 -20.38 -0.96 -3.64
C GLU A 93 -20.36 -2.03 -4.74
N LEU A 94 -19.19 -2.59 -4.99
CA LEU A 94 -19.01 -3.76 -5.85
C LEU A 94 -19.38 -5.02 -5.08
N PRO A 95 -19.96 -6.04 -5.76
CA PRO A 95 -19.86 -7.41 -5.27
C PRO A 95 -18.40 -7.71 -4.93
N SER A 96 -18.15 -8.32 -3.77
CA SER A 96 -16.77 -8.51 -3.29
C SER A 96 -15.91 -9.22 -4.32
N GLU A 97 -14.78 -8.61 -4.65
CA GLU A 97 -13.81 -9.13 -5.62
C GLU A 97 -12.42 -9.26 -4.99
N GLY A 98 -11.59 -10.13 -5.55
CA GLY A 98 -10.22 -10.32 -5.09
C GLY A 98 -9.41 -9.03 -5.23
N VAL A 99 -8.67 -8.68 -4.18
CA VAL A 99 -7.75 -7.53 -4.18
C VAL A 99 -6.32 -7.99 -3.94
N VAL A 100 -5.35 -7.21 -4.44
CA VAL A 100 -3.93 -7.53 -4.38
C VAL A 100 -3.15 -6.44 -3.68
N THR A 101 -1.96 -6.80 -3.19
CA THR A 101 -1.03 -5.84 -2.61
C THR A 101 -0.62 -4.84 -3.67
N GLY A 102 -0.64 -3.55 -3.32
CA GLY A 102 -0.45 -2.45 -4.25
C GLY A 102 -1.73 -1.91 -4.87
N ALA A 103 -2.89 -2.54 -4.69
CA ALA A 103 -4.14 -2.02 -5.23
C ALA A 103 -4.52 -0.68 -4.56
N LEU A 104 -4.96 0.28 -5.38
CA LEU A 104 -5.46 1.59 -4.98
C LEU A 104 -6.98 1.55 -4.99
N GLN A 105 -7.54 1.16 -3.85
CA GLN A 105 -8.98 1.09 -3.66
C GLN A 105 -9.55 2.48 -3.32
N VAL A 106 -10.68 2.86 -3.92
CA VAL A 106 -11.29 4.18 -3.71
C VAL A 106 -12.69 4.04 -3.09
N PRO A 107 -12.84 4.25 -1.77
CA PRO A 107 -14.14 4.26 -1.08
C PRO A 107 -15.05 5.41 -1.56
N PRO A 108 -16.30 5.50 -1.06
CA PRO A 108 -17.22 6.60 -1.38
C PRO A 108 -16.68 8.01 -1.08
N SER A 109 -15.68 8.13 -0.19
CA SER A 109 -15.00 9.40 0.10
C SER A 109 -14.15 9.93 -1.06
N GLY A 110 -13.86 9.11 -2.08
CA GLY A 110 -12.99 9.47 -3.20
C GLY A 110 -11.49 9.50 -2.87
N ARG A 111 -11.11 9.20 -1.61
CA ARG A 111 -9.73 9.21 -1.13
C ARG A 111 -9.12 7.81 -1.20
N PRO A 112 -8.02 7.58 -1.96
CA PRO A 112 -7.52 6.23 -2.16
C PRO A 112 -6.92 5.59 -0.90
N ILE A 113 -7.01 4.27 -0.85
CA ILE A 113 -6.32 3.40 0.10
C ILE A 113 -5.39 2.50 -0.71
N LEU A 114 -4.09 2.60 -0.46
CA LEU A 114 -3.08 1.73 -1.06
C LEU A 114 -2.90 0.48 -0.21
N PHE A 115 -3.31 -0.69 -0.71
CA PHE A 115 -3.25 -1.92 0.06
C PHE A 115 -1.82 -2.48 0.26
N LEU A 116 -1.53 -2.90 1.49
CA LEU A 116 -0.24 -3.46 1.92
C LEU A 116 -0.40 -4.91 2.39
N ALA A 117 0.62 -5.46 3.05
CA ALA A 117 0.77 -6.89 3.31
C ALA A 117 -0.40 -7.56 4.07
N ASP A 118 -1.18 -6.82 4.87
CA ASP A 118 -2.30 -7.35 5.64
C ASP A 118 -3.67 -7.00 5.03
N HIS A 119 -3.73 -6.58 3.76
CA HIS A 119 -5.00 -6.28 3.09
C HIS A 119 -5.95 -7.50 3.12
N PRO A 120 -7.28 -7.30 3.14
CA PRO A 120 -8.22 -8.41 3.05
C PRO A 120 -8.09 -9.14 1.71
N MET A 121 -8.47 -10.42 1.64
CA MET A 121 -8.48 -11.16 0.37
C MET A 121 -9.42 -10.54 -0.67
N THR A 122 -10.53 -9.95 -0.20
CA THR A 122 -11.55 -9.33 -1.05
C THR A 122 -11.89 -7.92 -0.59
N GLY A 123 -12.39 -7.09 -1.51
CA GLY A 123 -12.84 -5.74 -1.25
C GLY A 123 -14.13 -5.38 -2.00
N GLY A 124 -14.89 -4.42 -1.48
CA GLY A 124 -16.16 -3.95 -2.05
C GLY A 124 -16.11 -2.58 -2.72
N TYR A 125 -14.93 -1.93 -2.77
CA TYR A 125 -14.77 -0.63 -3.43
C TYR A 125 -13.90 -0.75 -4.69
N PRO A 126 -14.13 0.11 -5.70
CA PRO A 126 -13.43 0.02 -6.98
C PRO A 126 -11.93 0.31 -6.84
N VAL A 127 -11.13 -0.49 -7.54
CA VAL A 127 -9.69 -0.30 -7.66
C VAL A 127 -9.39 0.53 -8.92
N ILE A 128 -8.87 1.75 -8.72
CA ILE A 128 -8.55 2.65 -9.83
C ILE A 128 -7.22 2.29 -10.52
N GLY A 129 -6.32 1.64 -9.80
CA GLY A 129 -5.01 1.21 -10.30
C GLY A 129 -4.28 0.32 -9.31
N VAL A 130 -3.12 -0.20 -9.73
CA VAL A 130 -2.26 -1.06 -8.93
C VAL A 130 -0.82 -0.56 -9.00
N VAL A 131 -0.24 -0.27 -7.85
CA VAL A 131 1.18 0.10 -7.71
C VAL A 131 2.08 -1.07 -8.10
N ALA A 132 3.17 -0.76 -8.81
CA ALA A 132 4.16 -1.72 -9.23
C ALA A 132 4.72 -2.48 -8.04
N ARG A 133 4.90 -3.80 -8.19
CA ARG A 133 5.36 -4.69 -7.12
C ARG A 133 6.63 -4.21 -6.44
N ASP A 134 7.58 -3.68 -7.21
CA ASP A 134 8.88 -3.21 -6.70
C ASP A 134 8.79 -1.90 -5.92
N ASP A 135 7.69 -1.17 -6.06
CA ASP A 135 7.45 0.13 -5.40
C ASP A 135 6.59 -0.03 -4.13
N VAL A 136 5.95 -1.18 -3.92
CA VAL A 136 5.24 -1.51 -2.67
C VAL A 136 6.17 -1.39 -1.45
N ARG A 137 7.44 -1.76 -1.60
CA ARG A 137 8.44 -1.61 -0.52
C ARG A 137 8.67 -0.14 -0.15
N LEU A 138 8.54 0.79 -1.11
CA LEU A 138 8.66 2.22 -0.86
C LEU A 138 7.42 2.72 -0.13
N ALA A 139 6.23 2.26 -0.55
CA ALA A 139 4.98 2.56 0.13
C ALA A 139 4.98 2.08 1.60
N ALA A 140 5.59 0.93 1.87
CA ALA A 140 5.74 0.39 3.23
C ALA A 140 6.67 1.21 4.15
N GLN A 141 7.43 2.17 3.61
CA GLN A 141 8.31 3.07 4.36
C GLN A 141 7.73 4.47 4.54
N LEU A 142 6.51 4.72 4.04
CA LEU A 142 5.86 6.02 4.14
C LEU A 142 5.50 6.35 5.59
N ARG A 143 5.64 7.62 5.94
CA ARG A 143 5.29 8.17 7.25
C ARG A 143 4.06 9.08 7.15
N PRO A 144 3.21 9.17 8.19
CA PRO A 144 2.16 10.18 8.26
C PRO A 144 2.70 11.60 7.96
N GLY A 145 1.98 12.36 7.14
CA GLY A 145 2.36 13.68 6.64
C GLY A 145 3.29 13.67 5.43
N GLN A 146 3.82 12.51 5.02
CA GLN A 146 4.65 12.40 3.82
C GLN A 146 3.79 12.50 2.56
N ARG A 147 4.33 13.09 1.50
CA ARG A 147 3.66 13.21 0.21
C ARG A 147 4.05 12.07 -0.73
N ILE A 148 3.11 11.64 -1.56
CA ILE A 148 3.35 10.69 -2.64
C ILE A 148 2.77 11.19 -3.96
N ARG A 149 3.34 10.71 -5.06
CA ARG A 149 2.82 10.92 -6.42
C ARG A 149 2.85 9.60 -7.18
N PHE A 150 1.87 9.41 -8.06
CA PHE A 150 1.79 8.24 -8.92
C PHE A 150 2.27 8.59 -10.34
N VAL A 151 2.97 7.65 -10.99
CA VAL A 151 3.44 7.78 -12.39
C VAL A 151 3.19 6.53 -13.21
#